data_AF-A0A5J4N6T0-F1
#
_entry.id   AF-A0A5J4N6T0-F1
#
_cell.length_a   1.000
_cell.length_b   1.000
_cell.length_c   1.000
_cell.angle_alpha   90.00
_cell.angle_beta   90.00
_cell.angle_gamma   90.00
#
_symmetry.space_group_name_H-M   'P 1'
#
loop_
_entity.id
_entity.type
_entity.pdbx_description
1 polymer ?
#
loop_
_entity_poly.entity_id
_entity_poly.type
_entity_poly.pdbx_seq_one_letter_code
_entity_poly.pdbx_strand_id
1 'polypeptide(L)'
;MPEPLTIEEFISDTLQDVRNPLNSSFISKVSSVRCTVHQLDEGIENDKNVLLKTKKLVRAVIASGVGHADNIIAFCDYLEKLGQVALEGDELNGTDIAASLCKFSVVHRDLANMSKHLMQTMNSIVVFPMETFMQGDVKADLKKPFEKALKDYEYKYDKLRKEKVQLMKDTGIFTPEAFTAEMTVDLEKERRKLQLETCEYLIKVNELKAKRSADLLQHLIDFYYAQT
;
A
#
# COMPACT_ATOMS: atom_id res chain seq x y z
N MET A 1 -15.99 -21.62 -8.89
CA MET A 1 -15.67 -20.66 -7.81
C MET A 1 -16.72 -19.56 -7.85
N PRO A 2 -17.09 -18.93 -6.73
CA PRO A 2 -17.93 -17.74 -6.75
C PRO A 2 -17.24 -16.62 -7.53
N GLU A 3 -17.98 -15.89 -8.36
CA GLU A 3 -17.47 -14.70 -9.04
C GLU A 3 -17.54 -13.48 -8.11
N PRO A 4 -16.58 -12.54 -8.20
CA PRO A 4 -16.62 -11.29 -7.45
C PRO A 4 -17.79 -10.42 -7.93
N LEU A 5 -18.32 -9.61 -7.02
CA LEU A 5 -19.37 -8.64 -7.29
C LEU A 5 -18.73 -7.29 -7.63
N THR A 6 -19.38 -6.55 -8.51
CA THR A 6 -19.16 -5.12 -8.65
C THR A 6 -19.71 -4.38 -7.42
N ILE A 7 -19.21 -3.15 -7.20
CA ILE A 7 -19.69 -2.29 -6.11
C ILE A 7 -21.19 -1.97 -6.30
N GLU A 8 -21.62 -1.75 -7.54
CA GLU A 8 -23.02 -1.46 -7.87
C GLU A 8 -23.94 -2.64 -7.55
N GLU A 9 -23.53 -3.86 -7.90
CA GLU A 9 -24.27 -5.07 -7.54
C GLU A 9 -24.38 -5.23 -6.02
N PHE A 10 -23.27 -5.06 -5.29
CA PHE A 10 -23.28 -5.14 -3.84
C PHE A 10 -24.22 -4.10 -3.21
N ILE A 11 -24.21 -2.85 -3.68
CA ILE A 11 -25.10 -1.79 -3.20
C ILE A 11 -26.56 -2.15 -3.50
N SER A 12 -26.86 -2.56 -4.73
CA SER A 12 -28.20 -2.94 -5.15
C SER A 12 -28.75 -4.09 -4.31
N ASP A 13 -27.97 -5.17 -4.16
CA ASP A 13 -28.35 -6.35 -3.38
C ASP A 13 -28.56 -6.01 -1.91
N THR A 14 -27.67 -5.19 -1.34
CA THR A 14 -27.78 -4.76 0.07
C THR A 14 -29.01 -3.87 0.28
N LEU A 15 -29.28 -2.92 -0.62
CA LEU A 15 -30.46 -2.06 -0.52
C LEU A 15 -31.76 -2.86 -0.69
N GLN A 16 -31.80 -3.82 -1.61
CA GLN A 16 -32.93 -4.74 -1.75
C GLN A 16 -33.14 -5.54 -0.46
N ASP A 17 -32.06 -6.07 0.13
CA ASP A 17 -32.10 -6.81 1.38
C ASP A 17 -32.57 -5.97 2.58
N VAL A 18 -32.17 -4.69 2.62
CA VAL A 18 -32.63 -3.74 3.65
C VAL A 18 -34.12 -3.46 3.51
N ARG A 19 -34.61 -3.26 2.28
CA ARG A 19 -36.00 -2.87 2.02
C ARG A 19 -36.99 -4.03 2.05
N ASN A 20 -36.57 -5.19 1.53
CA ASN A 20 -37.40 -6.38 1.41
C ASN A 20 -36.56 -7.65 1.60
N PRO A 21 -36.22 -8.00 2.86
CA PRO A 21 -35.30 -9.10 3.15
C PRO A 21 -35.85 -10.48 2.73
N LEU A 22 -37.16 -10.69 2.73
CA LEU A 22 -37.77 -11.96 2.33
C LEU A 22 -37.66 -12.23 0.82
N ASN A 23 -37.56 -11.18 -0.01
CA ASN A 23 -37.40 -11.29 -1.46
C ASN A 23 -35.96 -10.96 -1.91
N SER A 24 -35.00 -11.02 -0.98
CA SER A 24 -33.61 -10.68 -1.23
C SER A 24 -32.80 -11.91 -1.64
N SER A 25 -31.90 -11.73 -2.61
CA SER A 25 -30.91 -12.75 -2.97
C SER A 25 -29.59 -12.61 -2.21
N PHE A 26 -29.46 -11.67 -1.26
CA PHE A 26 -28.17 -11.35 -0.60
C PHE A 26 -27.51 -12.59 0.04
N ILE A 27 -28.29 -13.43 0.73
CA ILE A 27 -27.80 -14.66 1.38
C ILE A 27 -27.07 -15.57 0.38
N SER A 28 -27.62 -15.72 -0.84
CA SER A 28 -27.00 -16.55 -1.89
C SER A 28 -25.70 -15.95 -2.43
N LYS A 29 -25.50 -14.65 -2.27
CA LYS A 29 -24.35 -13.89 -2.77
C LYS A 29 -23.24 -13.66 -1.75
N VAL A 30 -23.41 -14.12 -0.50
CA VAL A 30 -22.38 -13.98 0.56
C VAL A 30 -21.01 -14.54 0.13
N SER A 31 -20.99 -15.63 -0.62
CA SER A 31 -19.75 -16.21 -1.14
C SER A 31 -19.04 -15.28 -2.14
N SER A 32 -19.82 -14.58 -2.98
CA SER A 32 -19.32 -13.59 -3.93
C SER A 32 -18.85 -12.32 -3.22
N VAL A 33 -19.54 -11.87 -2.16
CA VAL A 33 -19.06 -10.78 -1.28
C VAL A 33 -17.70 -11.14 -0.69
N ARG A 34 -17.56 -12.34 -0.11
CA ARG A 34 -16.28 -12.85 0.40
C ARG A 34 -15.20 -12.86 -0.66
N CYS A 35 -15.50 -13.36 -1.86
CA CYS A 35 -14.55 -13.37 -2.97
C CYS A 35 -14.07 -11.96 -3.32
N THR A 36 -14.99 -11.00 -3.42
CA THR A 36 -14.71 -9.59 -3.72
C THR A 36 -13.75 -8.96 -2.70
N VAL A 37 -14.05 -9.11 -1.40
CA VAL A 37 -13.21 -8.56 -0.33
C VAL A 37 -11.80 -9.17 -0.36
N HIS A 38 -11.69 -10.48 -0.55
CA HIS A 38 -10.37 -11.14 -0.59
C HIS A 38 -9.54 -10.70 -1.80
N GLN A 39 -10.14 -10.56 -2.97
CA GLN A 39 -9.43 -10.09 -4.17
C GLN A 39 -8.94 -8.65 -4.01
N LEU A 40 -9.77 -7.77 -3.44
CA LEU A 40 -9.38 -6.40 -3.16
C LEU A 40 -8.22 -6.34 -2.16
N ASP A 41 -8.28 -7.16 -1.11
CA ASP A 41 -7.24 -7.25 -0.08
C ASP A 41 -5.91 -7.75 -0.63
N GLU A 42 -5.94 -8.80 -1.47
CA GLU A 42 -4.77 -9.31 -2.16
C GLU A 42 -4.13 -8.24 -3.06
N GLY A 43 -4.95 -7.46 -3.78
CA GLY A 43 -4.48 -6.33 -4.58
C GLY A 43 -3.75 -5.29 -3.73
N ILE A 44 -4.32 -4.92 -2.57
CA ILE A 44 -3.71 -3.94 -1.64
C ILE A 44 -2.38 -4.45 -1.08
N GLU A 45 -2.31 -5.73 -0.71
CA GLU A 45 -1.07 -6.32 -0.21
C GLU A 45 0.00 -6.41 -1.30
N ASN A 46 -0.38 -6.68 -2.55
CA ASN A 46 0.53 -6.62 -3.70
C ASN A 46 1.09 -5.20 -3.90
N ASP A 47 0.23 -4.18 -3.92
CA ASP A 47 0.63 -2.78 -4.07
C ASP A 47 1.59 -2.34 -2.96
N LYS A 48 1.28 -2.71 -1.71
CA LYS A 48 2.13 -2.45 -0.55
C LYS A 48 3.52 -3.09 -0.68
N ASN A 49 3.58 -4.33 -1.16
CA ASN A 49 4.84 -5.02 -1.39
C ASN A 49 5.69 -4.37 -2.48
N VAL A 50 5.05 -3.89 -3.56
CA VAL A 50 5.72 -3.09 -4.59
C VAL A 50 6.27 -1.80 -3.98
N LEU A 51 5.47 -1.05 -3.23
CA LEU A 51 5.90 0.19 -2.58
C LEU A 51 7.06 -0.02 -1.59
N LEU A 52 7.05 -1.10 -0.81
CA LEU A 52 8.17 -1.46 0.09
C LEU A 52 9.47 -1.66 -0.69
N LYS A 53 9.41 -2.36 -1.82
CA LYS A 53 10.57 -2.60 -2.69
C LYS A 53 11.05 -1.30 -3.33
N THR A 54 10.14 -0.48 -3.85
CA THR A 54 10.47 0.84 -4.43
C THR A 54 11.18 1.71 -3.42
N LYS A 55 10.67 1.82 -2.17
CA LYS A 55 11.32 2.58 -1.11
C LYS A 55 12.76 2.12 -0.84
N LYS A 56 12.98 0.80 -0.82
CA LYS A 56 14.31 0.22 -0.61
C LYS A 56 15.27 0.59 -1.75
N LEU A 57 14.80 0.57 -2.99
CA LEU A 57 15.59 0.96 -4.16
C LEU A 57 15.95 2.45 -4.13
N VAL A 58 15.00 3.32 -3.81
CA VAL A 58 15.24 4.77 -3.65
C VAL A 58 16.32 5.03 -2.60
N ARG A 59 16.27 4.34 -1.45
CA ARG A 59 17.31 4.42 -0.42
C ARG A 59 18.69 3.96 -0.91
N ALA A 60 18.74 2.91 -1.72
CA ALA A 60 19.99 2.44 -2.30
C ALA A 60 20.59 3.47 -3.28
N VAL A 61 19.75 4.13 -4.09
CA VAL A 61 20.18 5.23 -4.97
C VAL A 61 20.79 6.37 -4.16
N ILE A 62 20.09 6.82 -3.10
CA ILE A 62 20.57 7.89 -2.21
C ILE A 62 21.93 7.51 -1.59
N ALA A 63 22.03 6.31 -1.01
CA ALA A 63 23.26 5.84 -0.38
C ALA A 63 24.43 5.76 -1.39
N SER A 64 24.16 5.26 -2.60
CA SER A 64 25.16 5.20 -3.67
C SER A 64 25.60 6.60 -4.13
N GLY A 65 24.68 7.56 -4.24
CA GLY A 65 24.99 8.93 -4.65
C GLY A 65 25.82 9.68 -3.60
N VAL A 66 25.52 9.48 -2.30
CA VAL A 66 26.34 10.02 -1.20
C VAL A 66 27.74 9.42 -1.24
N GLY A 67 27.86 8.09 -1.35
CA GLY A 67 29.15 7.42 -1.41
C GLY A 67 29.97 7.81 -2.65
N HIS A 68 29.33 8.02 -3.80
CA HIS A 68 30.00 8.55 -4.99
C HIS A 68 30.61 9.93 -4.72
N ALA A 69 29.83 10.84 -4.15
CA ALA A 69 30.32 12.17 -3.82
C ALA A 69 31.43 12.16 -2.75
N ASP A 70 31.34 11.29 -1.73
CA ASP A 70 32.43 11.06 -0.77
C ASP A 70 33.73 10.65 -1.46
N ASN A 71 33.66 9.72 -2.41
CA ASN A 71 34.82 9.27 -3.17
C ASN A 71 35.42 10.38 -4.04
N ILE A 72 34.59 11.24 -4.65
CA ILE A 72 35.08 12.40 -5.42
C ILE A 72 35.78 13.41 -4.50
N ILE A 73 35.25 13.67 -3.30
CA ILE A 73 35.89 14.58 -2.34
C ILE A 73 37.25 14.02 -1.92
N ALA A 74 37.33 12.73 -1.56
CA ALA A 74 38.59 12.09 -1.21
C ALA A 74 39.59 12.12 -2.37
N PHE A 75 39.13 11.90 -3.61
CA PHE A 75 39.96 12.02 -4.81
C PHE A 75 40.54 13.44 -4.95
N CYS A 76 39.72 14.48 -4.75
CA CYS A 76 40.18 15.87 -4.77
C CYS A 76 41.27 16.15 -3.72
N ASP A 77 41.14 15.58 -2.51
CA ASP A 77 42.14 15.72 -1.45
C ASP A 77 43.49 15.09 -1.85
N TYR A 78 43.48 13.97 -2.58
CA TYR A 78 44.72 13.36 -3.10
C TYR A 78 45.33 14.14 -4.27
N LEU A 79 44.51 14.76 -5.14
CA LEU A 79 45.02 15.64 -6.19
C LEU A 79 45.70 16.89 -5.61
N GLU A 80 45.18 17.45 -4.52
CA GLU A 80 45.82 18.57 -3.83
C GLU A 80 47.16 18.15 -3.21
N LYS A 81 47.25 16.95 -2.62
CA LYS A 81 48.52 16.38 -2.14
C LYS A 81 49.52 16.17 -3.27
N LEU A 82 49.08 15.68 -4.43
CA LEU A 82 49.95 15.55 -5.61
C LEU A 82 50.46 16.91 -6.09
N GLY A 83 49.60 17.94 -6.07
CA GLY A 83 50.01 19.32 -6.35
C GLY A 83 51.07 19.81 -5.38
N GLN A 84 50.97 19.48 -4.09
CA GLN A 84 51.98 19.81 -3.10
C GLN A 84 53.33 19.12 -3.39
N VAL A 85 53.30 17.83 -3.73
CA VAL A 85 54.52 17.09 -4.12
C VAL A 85 55.21 17.75 -5.32
N ALA A 86 54.45 18.20 -6.32
CA ALA A 86 55.01 18.87 -7.50
C ALA A 86 55.68 20.22 -7.16
N LEU A 87 55.18 20.95 -6.15
CA LEU A 87 55.81 22.18 -5.66
C LEU A 87 57.11 21.91 -4.89
N GLU A 88 57.20 20.80 -4.18
CA GLU A 88 58.36 20.42 -3.37
C GLU A 88 59.48 19.77 -4.20
N GLY A 89 59.17 19.22 -5.38
CA GLY A 89 60.05 18.36 -6.17
C GLY A 89 61.03 19.02 -7.15
N ASP A 90 61.19 20.35 -7.15
CA ASP A 90 62.01 21.12 -8.12
C ASP A 90 61.67 20.80 -9.60
N GLU A 91 60.42 20.39 -9.86
CA GLU A 91 59.93 20.11 -11.20
C GLU A 91 59.81 21.41 -12.02
N LEU A 92 60.32 21.41 -13.25
CA LEU A 92 60.34 22.57 -14.15
C LEU A 92 58.97 23.25 -14.33
N ASN A 93 57.87 22.49 -14.20
CA ASN A 93 56.49 22.97 -14.32
C ASN A 93 55.65 22.74 -13.05
N GLY A 94 56.27 22.53 -11.89
CA GLY A 94 55.59 22.14 -10.65
C GLY A 94 54.48 23.12 -10.21
N THR A 95 54.69 24.42 -10.42
CA THR A 95 53.69 25.46 -10.14
C THR A 95 52.44 25.34 -11.01
N ASP A 96 52.59 25.13 -12.31
CA ASP A 96 51.46 25.01 -13.25
C ASP A 96 50.68 23.72 -13.03
N ILE A 97 51.37 22.63 -12.70
CA ILE A 97 50.77 21.35 -12.34
C ILE A 97 49.93 21.49 -11.07
N ALA A 98 50.50 22.07 -10.01
CA ALA A 98 49.80 22.30 -8.74
C ALA A 98 48.58 23.20 -8.91
N ALA A 99 48.70 24.29 -9.67
CA ALA A 99 47.58 25.20 -9.96
C ALA A 99 46.45 24.50 -10.73
N SER A 100 46.79 23.64 -11.68
CA SER A 100 45.81 22.89 -12.48
C SER A 100 45.07 21.85 -11.65
N LEU A 101 45.79 21.09 -10.82
CA LEU A 101 45.21 20.11 -9.89
C LEU A 101 44.28 20.78 -8.87
N CYS A 102 44.69 21.92 -8.32
CA CYS A 102 43.86 22.70 -7.39
C CYS A 102 42.54 23.17 -8.04
N LYS A 103 42.60 23.72 -9.26
CA LYS A 103 41.39 24.13 -10.00
C LYS A 103 40.44 22.96 -10.26
N PHE A 104 40.99 21.81 -10.67
CA PHE A 104 40.20 20.59 -10.85
C PHE A 104 39.53 20.17 -9.54
N SER A 105 40.29 20.11 -8.44
CA SER A 105 39.79 19.74 -7.12
C SER A 105 38.66 20.66 -6.64
N VAL A 106 38.78 21.97 -6.82
CA VAL A 106 37.73 22.93 -6.42
C VAL A 106 36.42 22.63 -7.16
N VAL A 107 36.46 22.56 -8.50
CA VAL A 107 35.25 22.35 -9.32
C VAL A 107 34.58 21.01 -9.01
N HIS A 108 35.37 19.94 -8.88
CA HIS A 108 34.81 18.61 -8.62
C HIS A 108 34.33 18.44 -7.18
N ARG A 109 34.96 19.11 -6.21
CA ARG A 109 34.50 19.14 -4.82
C ARG A 109 33.17 19.88 -4.70
N ASP A 110 33.01 21.01 -5.38
CA ASP A 110 31.75 21.76 -5.40
C ASP A 110 30.62 20.91 -6.03
N LEU A 111 30.90 20.26 -7.16
CA LEU A 111 29.94 19.35 -7.80
C LEU A 111 29.56 18.17 -6.89
N ALA A 112 30.51 17.57 -6.19
CA ALA A 112 30.25 16.48 -5.25
C ALA A 112 29.39 16.94 -4.06
N ASN A 113 29.65 18.14 -3.53
CA ASN A 113 28.84 18.74 -2.46
C ASN A 113 27.41 19.03 -2.93
N MET A 114 27.23 19.57 -4.14
CA MET A 114 25.91 19.75 -4.74
C MET A 114 25.18 18.42 -4.92
N SER A 115 25.88 17.37 -5.38
CA SER A 115 25.31 16.02 -5.51
C SER A 115 24.89 15.45 -4.15
N LYS A 116 25.68 15.62 -3.09
CA LYS A 116 25.28 15.22 -1.73
C LYS A 116 24.02 15.93 -1.28
N HIS A 117 23.94 17.24 -1.51
CA HIS A 117 22.76 18.02 -1.17
C HIS A 117 21.52 17.50 -1.90
N LEU A 118 21.62 17.22 -3.20
CA LEU A 118 20.54 16.59 -3.96
C LEU A 118 20.09 15.25 -3.36
N MET A 119 21.04 14.39 -2.96
CA MET A 119 20.72 13.10 -2.33
C MET A 119 19.99 13.28 -0.99
N GLN A 120 20.37 14.28 -0.19
CA GLN A 120 19.68 14.61 1.06
C GLN A 120 18.26 15.14 0.79
N THR A 121 18.10 16.00 -0.21
CA THR A 121 16.80 16.50 -0.66
C THR A 121 15.90 15.35 -1.13
N MET A 122 16.42 14.41 -1.91
CA MET A 122 15.71 13.21 -2.35
C MET A 122 15.23 12.35 -1.18
N ASN A 123 16.03 12.22 -0.12
CA ASN A 123 15.60 11.54 1.09
C ASN A 123 14.41 12.24 1.76
N SER A 124 14.42 13.57 1.81
CA SER A 124 13.35 14.37 2.43
C SER A 124 12.06 14.41 1.61
N ILE A 125 12.13 14.49 0.29
CA ILE A 125 10.94 14.66 -0.58
C ILE A 125 10.34 13.35 -1.08
N VAL A 126 11.14 12.26 -1.15
CA VAL A 126 10.65 10.96 -1.63
C VAL A 126 10.56 9.94 -0.50
N VAL A 127 11.66 9.71 0.22
CA VAL A 127 11.70 8.62 1.21
C VAL A 127 10.78 8.93 2.39
N PHE A 128 10.87 10.12 2.96
CA PHE A 128 10.06 10.47 4.13
C PHE A 128 8.55 10.43 3.84
N PRO A 129 8.05 11.00 2.72
CA PRO A 129 6.63 10.90 2.41
C PRO A 129 6.19 9.49 2.06
N MET A 130 7.01 8.68 1.38
CA MET A 130 6.73 7.26 1.22
C MET A 130 6.62 6.55 2.57
N GLU A 131 7.43 6.90 3.57
CA GLU A 131 7.31 6.31 4.90
C GLU A 131 6.03 6.71 5.63
N THR A 132 5.66 7.98 5.55
CA THR A 132 4.39 8.49 6.09
C THR A 132 3.19 7.87 5.40
N PHE A 133 3.23 7.76 4.07
CA PHE A 133 2.22 7.09 3.25
C PHE A 133 2.00 5.64 3.72
N MET A 134 3.09 4.95 4.07
CA MET A 134 3.07 3.56 4.49
C MET A 134 2.74 3.39 5.98
N GLN A 135 2.26 4.42 6.67
CA GLN A 135 1.72 4.36 8.03
C GLN A 135 0.18 4.34 8.04
N GLY A 136 -0.39 4.15 9.23
CA GLY A 136 -1.84 4.14 9.44
C GLY A 136 -2.51 2.99 8.68
N ASP A 137 -3.57 3.31 7.93
CA ASP A 137 -4.44 2.31 7.27
C ASP A 137 -3.72 1.38 6.29
N VAL A 138 -2.58 1.78 5.69
CA VAL A 138 -1.76 0.90 4.82
C VAL A 138 -1.12 -0.25 5.61
N LYS A 139 -0.91 -0.09 6.91
CA LYS A 139 -0.44 -1.17 7.80
C LYS A 139 -1.58 -1.92 8.47
N ALA A 140 -2.79 -1.35 8.48
CA ALA A 140 -3.93 -1.95 9.14
C ALA A 140 -4.41 -3.17 8.36
N ASP A 141 -4.87 -4.17 9.08
CA ASP A 141 -5.60 -5.30 8.49
C ASP A 141 -7.05 -4.86 8.27
N LEU A 142 -7.31 -4.26 7.11
CA LEU A 142 -8.59 -3.61 6.79
C LEU A 142 -9.73 -4.63 6.72
N LYS A 143 -9.46 -5.87 6.32
CA LYS A 143 -10.49 -6.92 6.19
C LYS A 143 -10.85 -7.58 7.52
N LYS A 144 -10.05 -7.44 8.57
CA LYS A 144 -10.29 -8.12 9.86
C LYS A 144 -11.70 -7.92 10.44
N PRO A 145 -12.29 -6.71 10.44
CA PRO A 145 -13.67 -6.53 10.90
C PRO A 145 -14.69 -7.30 10.05
N PHE A 146 -14.51 -7.30 8.73
CA PHE A 146 -15.29 -8.10 7.79
C PHE A 146 -15.16 -9.60 8.04
N GLU A 147 -13.93 -10.13 8.19
CA GLU A 147 -13.70 -11.55 8.46
C GLU A 147 -14.40 -12.02 9.73
N LYS A 148 -14.38 -11.18 10.77
CA LYS A 148 -15.10 -11.46 12.01
C LYS A 148 -16.61 -11.54 11.77
N ALA A 149 -17.20 -10.54 11.11
CA ALA A 149 -18.63 -10.53 10.82
C ALA A 149 -19.06 -11.68 9.90
N LEU A 150 -18.23 -12.04 8.93
CA LEU A 150 -18.44 -13.18 8.05
C LEU A 150 -18.44 -14.49 8.83
N LYS A 151 -17.46 -14.69 9.70
CA LYS A 151 -17.36 -15.90 10.54
C LYS A 151 -18.55 -16.04 11.48
N ASP A 152 -18.96 -14.93 12.11
CA ASP A 152 -20.13 -14.90 13.00
C ASP A 152 -21.42 -15.24 12.22
N TYR A 153 -21.57 -14.71 11.00
CA TYR A 153 -22.68 -15.03 10.09
C TYR A 153 -22.67 -16.50 9.66
N GLU A 154 -21.55 -17.03 9.18
CA GLU A 154 -21.43 -18.42 8.71
C GLU A 154 -21.71 -19.40 9.86
N TYR A 155 -21.20 -19.13 11.07
CA TYR A 155 -21.47 -19.94 12.25
C TYR A 155 -22.97 -19.96 12.60
N LYS A 156 -23.62 -18.79 12.63
CA LYS A 156 -25.05 -18.68 12.93
C LYS A 156 -25.89 -19.37 11.85
N TYR A 157 -25.54 -19.19 10.58
CA TYR A 157 -26.21 -19.82 9.44
C TYR A 157 -26.16 -21.35 9.55
N ASP A 158 -24.98 -21.93 9.78
CA ASP A 158 -24.81 -23.38 9.86
C ASP A 158 -25.52 -23.98 11.07
N LYS A 159 -25.52 -23.28 12.21
CA LYS A 159 -26.24 -23.70 13.41
C LYS A 159 -27.74 -23.77 13.15
N LEU A 160 -28.34 -22.68 12.68
CA LEU A 160 -29.78 -22.61 12.39
C LEU A 160 -30.19 -23.59 11.32
N ARG A 161 -29.40 -23.73 10.26
CA ARG A 161 -29.64 -24.70 9.18
C ARG A 161 -29.73 -26.12 9.74
N LYS A 162 -28.79 -26.53 10.61
CA LYS A 162 -28.81 -27.86 11.22
C LYS A 162 -30.02 -28.07 12.12
N GLU A 163 -30.32 -27.10 12.99
CA GLU A 163 -31.48 -27.15 13.91
C GLU A 163 -32.80 -27.31 13.15
N LYS A 164 -33.02 -26.51 12.10
CA LYS A 164 -34.25 -26.55 11.31
C LYS A 164 -34.35 -27.79 10.43
N VAL A 165 -33.24 -28.23 9.83
CA VAL A 165 -33.21 -29.50 9.09
C VAL A 165 -33.50 -30.68 10.01
N GLN A 166 -33.02 -30.66 11.25
CA GLN A 166 -33.33 -31.68 12.23
C GLN A 166 -34.81 -31.65 12.63
N LEU A 167 -35.38 -30.47 12.90
CA LEU A 167 -36.80 -30.32 13.21
C LEU A 167 -37.71 -30.85 12.09
N MET A 168 -37.38 -30.58 10.82
CA MET A 168 -38.13 -31.12 9.67
C MET A 168 -38.05 -32.65 9.59
N LYS A 169 -36.91 -33.24 9.96
CA LYS A 169 -36.76 -34.71 10.05
C LYS A 169 -37.58 -35.30 11.19
N ASP A 170 -37.58 -34.65 12.35
CA ASP A 170 -38.26 -35.14 13.56
C ASP A 170 -39.79 -35.03 13.44
N THR A 171 -40.28 -33.98 12.78
CA THR A 171 -41.72 -33.73 12.59
C THR A 171 -42.29 -34.37 11.32
N GLY A 172 -41.44 -34.69 10.33
CA GLY A 172 -41.85 -35.15 9.01
C GLY A 172 -42.50 -34.06 8.13
N ILE A 173 -42.53 -32.81 8.60
CA ILE A 173 -43.14 -31.68 7.89
C ILE A 173 -42.04 -30.92 7.16
N PHE A 174 -42.13 -30.85 5.84
CA PHE A 174 -41.18 -30.12 5.00
C PHE A 174 -41.84 -28.87 4.41
N THR A 175 -41.45 -27.70 4.93
CA THR A 175 -41.97 -26.38 4.51
C THR A 175 -40.83 -25.43 4.14
N PRO A 176 -40.33 -25.47 2.90
CA PRO A 176 -39.20 -24.65 2.43
C PRO A 176 -39.41 -23.14 2.56
N GLU A 177 -40.63 -22.66 2.37
CA GLU A 177 -40.97 -21.24 2.44
C GLU A 177 -40.85 -20.74 3.88
N ALA A 178 -41.36 -21.51 4.85
CA ALA A 178 -41.22 -21.22 6.27
C ALA A 178 -39.75 -21.26 6.70
N PHE A 179 -39.00 -22.27 6.24
CA PHE A 179 -37.56 -22.35 6.48
C PHE A 179 -36.85 -21.06 6.02
N THR A 180 -37.15 -20.60 4.82
CA THR A 180 -36.51 -19.41 4.22
C THR A 180 -36.90 -18.13 4.97
N ALA A 181 -38.18 -17.96 5.28
CA ALA A 181 -38.67 -16.79 6.01
C ALA A 181 -38.06 -16.69 7.41
N GLU A 182 -38.04 -17.79 8.15
CA GLU A 182 -37.48 -17.78 9.49
C GLU A 182 -35.95 -17.65 9.46
N MET A 183 -35.23 -18.30 8.53
CA MET A 183 -33.79 -18.10 8.35
C MET A 183 -33.48 -16.61 8.10
N THR A 184 -34.32 -15.93 7.33
CA THR A 184 -34.18 -14.49 7.04
C THR A 184 -34.31 -13.65 8.31
N VAL A 185 -35.22 -13.99 9.22
CA VAL A 185 -35.40 -13.28 10.49
C VAL A 185 -34.27 -13.61 11.47
N ASP A 186 -33.97 -14.89 11.67
CA ASP A 186 -33.01 -15.37 12.67
C ASP A 186 -31.56 -14.98 12.36
N LEU A 187 -31.25 -14.67 11.10
CA LEU A 187 -29.94 -14.19 10.64
C LEU A 187 -29.88 -12.67 10.47
N GLU A 188 -30.96 -11.93 10.74
CA GLU A 188 -31.01 -10.50 10.41
C GLU A 188 -29.86 -9.73 11.06
N LYS A 189 -29.58 -9.99 12.33
CA LYS A 189 -28.52 -9.30 13.08
C LYS A 189 -27.15 -9.51 12.45
N GLU A 190 -26.75 -10.76 12.24
CA GLU A 190 -25.45 -11.12 11.66
C GLU A 190 -25.37 -10.69 10.19
N ARG A 191 -26.45 -10.80 9.42
CA ARG A 191 -26.54 -10.35 8.02
C ARG A 191 -26.32 -8.83 7.91
N ARG A 192 -26.99 -8.04 8.75
CA ARG A 192 -26.83 -6.57 8.79
C ARG A 192 -25.42 -6.17 9.21
N LYS A 193 -24.82 -6.89 10.17
CA LYS A 193 -23.44 -6.66 10.56
C LYS A 193 -22.46 -6.96 9.43
N LEU A 194 -22.65 -8.08 8.71
CA LEU A 194 -21.83 -8.43 7.55
C LEU A 194 -21.94 -7.36 6.44
N GLN A 195 -23.15 -6.89 6.13
CA GLN A 195 -23.37 -5.81 5.17
C GLN A 195 -22.63 -4.54 5.58
N LEU A 196 -22.76 -4.12 6.84
CA LEU A 196 -22.09 -2.94 7.37
C LEU A 196 -20.56 -3.04 7.25
N GLU A 197 -19.97 -4.14 7.73
CA GLU A 197 -18.50 -4.32 7.67
C GLU A 197 -17.99 -4.42 6.23
N THR A 198 -18.79 -4.97 5.32
CA THR A 198 -18.46 -4.96 3.88
C THR A 198 -18.48 -3.54 3.32
N CYS A 199 -19.51 -2.75 3.63
CA CYS A 199 -19.58 -1.33 3.24
C CYS A 199 -18.38 -0.54 3.78
N GLU A 200 -18.06 -0.68 5.06
CA GLU A 200 -16.92 -0.01 5.68
C GLU A 200 -15.61 -0.39 5.02
N TYR A 201 -15.41 -1.67 4.71
CA TYR A 201 -14.24 -2.14 3.98
C TYR A 201 -14.14 -1.47 2.60
N LEU A 202 -15.20 -1.51 1.80
CA LEU A 202 -15.21 -0.94 0.46
C LEU A 202 -14.94 0.57 0.47
N ILE A 203 -15.50 1.30 1.44
CA ILE A 203 -15.23 2.74 1.63
C ILE A 203 -13.74 2.96 1.93
N LYS A 204 -13.17 2.24 2.92
CA LYS A 204 -11.75 2.37 3.29
C LYS A 204 -10.83 2.04 2.12
N VAL A 205 -11.13 1.00 1.34
CA VAL A 205 -10.37 0.65 0.13
C VAL A 205 -10.46 1.77 -0.91
N ASN A 206 -11.64 2.36 -1.12
CA ASN A 206 -11.81 3.46 -2.07
C ASN A 206 -11.05 4.72 -1.63
N GLU A 207 -11.12 5.09 -0.35
CA GLU A 207 -10.37 6.20 0.23
C GLU A 207 -8.85 5.98 0.09
N LEU A 208 -8.39 4.76 0.36
CA LEU A 208 -7.00 4.36 0.20
C LEU A 208 -6.54 4.56 -1.24
N LYS A 209 -7.31 4.09 -2.21
CA LYS A 209 -7.00 4.20 -3.65
C LYS A 209 -7.04 5.65 -4.15
N ALA A 210 -8.07 6.42 -3.77
CA ALA A 210 -8.28 7.77 -4.29
C ALA A 210 -7.33 8.80 -3.67
N LYS A 211 -7.23 8.85 -2.34
CA LYS A 211 -6.47 9.90 -1.65
C LYS A 211 -4.97 9.68 -1.77
N ARG A 212 -4.53 8.43 -1.58
CA ARG A 212 -3.10 8.18 -1.44
C ARG A 212 -2.38 8.12 -2.80
N SER A 213 -3.03 7.67 -3.87
CA SER A 213 -2.41 7.63 -5.21
C SER A 213 -2.01 9.03 -5.72
N ALA A 214 -2.83 10.04 -5.48
CA ALA A 214 -2.53 11.43 -5.83
C ALA A 214 -1.32 11.97 -5.04
N ASP A 215 -1.28 11.73 -3.73
CA ASP A 215 -0.18 12.18 -2.87
C ASP A 215 1.16 11.56 -3.31
N LEU A 216 1.17 10.26 -3.61
CA LEU A 216 2.39 9.58 -4.09
C LEU A 216 2.89 10.17 -5.42
N LEU A 217 1.97 10.43 -6.36
CA LEU A 217 2.34 11.06 -7.64
C LEU A 217 2.92 12.46 -7.44
N GLN A 218 2.36 13.25 -6.53
CA GLN A 218 2.89 14.59 -6.23
C GLN A 218 4.34 14.52 -5.73
N HIS A 219 4.67 13.59 -4.83
CA HIS A 219 6.05 13.42 -4.36
C HIS A 219 7.04 12.98 -5.45
N LEU A 220 6.57 12.19 -6.44
CA LEU A 220 7.39 11.83 -7.60
C LEU A 220 7.57 13.01 -8.57
N ILE A 221 6.59 13.91 -8.66
CA ILE A 221 6.70 15.15 -9.42
C ILE A 221 7.70 16.10 -8.75
N ASP A 222 7.58 16.28 -7.42
CA ASP A 222 8.51 17.10 -6.65
C ASP A 222 9.95 16.57 -6.78
N PHE A 223 10.11 15.24 -6.84
CA PHE A 223 11.39 14.60 -7.15
C PHE A 223 11.95 15.00 -8.50
N TYR A 224 11.15 14.94 -9.56
CA TYR A 224 11.59 15.34 -10.89
C TYR A 224 12.09 16.80 -10.90
N TYR A 225 11.33 17.72 -10.28
CA TYR A 225 11.72 19.12 -10.19
C TYR A 225 12.96 19.36 -9.32
N ALA A 226 13.20 18.54 -8.30
CA ALA A 226 14.43 18.65 -7.51
C ALA A 226 15.70 18.25 -8.29
N GLN A 227 15.55 17.49 -9.38
CA GLN A 227 16.66 17.07 -10.25
C GLN A 227 16.92 17.99 -11.44
N THR A 228 16.01 18.90 -11.75
CA THR A 228 16.09 19.82 -12.91
C THR A 228 16.59 21.20 -12.48
#